data_AF-A0A800CGM9-F1
#
_entry.id   AF-A0A800CGM9-F1
#
_cell.length_a   1.000
_cell.length_b   1.000
_cell.length_c   1.000
_cell.angle_alpha   90.00
_cell.angle_beta   90.00
_cell.angle_gamma   90.00
#
_symmetry.space_group_name_H-M   'P 1'
#
loop_
_entity.id
_entity.type
_entity.pdbx_description
1 polymer ?
#
loop_
_entity_poly.entity_id
_entity_poly.type
_entity_poly.pdbx_seq_one_letter_code
_entity_poly.pdbx_strand_id
1 'polypeptide(L)'
;FFFVSTLQQFGFWTAVNNQYRHPLIAPINGAPCKGSSYLFQTYLRALQNDPDCFTPSRQASLTRADMLALYRADDGSDPMPALDLHWQMAREYGRDLQTLQLTPQAIIQQARESERPLQTFLQILDHVGGYKEDPLRKKSSLLAVILNQRPEQFLPFGPNEQVAPIIDYHLMRSCLRTGLIDVLDDTLRQKLAARQVIPPADEWVVRYAAYQAIEQVAALSGKSMGAVDWFFFNARRRCPEMSDPRCEQCPIDPACAHRKELFQPVLRTTFY
;
A
#
# COMPACT_ATOMS: atom_id res chain seq x y z
N PHE A 1 -14.01 -6.81 -5.58
CA PHE A 1 -13.73 -5.84 -4.49
C PHE A 1 -12.27 -5.88 -4.03
N PHE A 2 -11.79 -6.93 -3.33
CA PHE A 2 -10.47 -6.93 -2.69
C PHE A 2 -9.31 -6.60 -3.62
N PHE A 3 -9.30 -7.15 -4.84
CA PHE A 3 -8.30 -6.81 -5.86
C PHE A 3 -8.29 -5.30 -6.12
N VAL A 4 -9.39 -4.76 -6.65
CA VAL A 4 -9.45 -3.33 -7.01
C VAL A 4 -9.20 -2.39 -5.83
N SER A 5 -9.72 -2.70 -4.63
CA SER A 5 -9.44 -1.87 -3.45
C SER A 5 -7.96 -1.90 -3.04
N THR A 6 -7.25 -3.02 -3.28
CA THR A 6 -5.84 -3.18 -2.91
C THR A 6 -4.90 -2.54 -3.93
N LEU A 7 -5.19 -2.72 -5.24
CA LEU A 7 -4.34 -2.15 -6.30
C LEU A 7 -4.30 -0.62 -6.22
N GLN A 8 -5.36 -0.01 -5.68
CA GLN A 8 -5.50 1.44 -5.55
C GLN A 8 -4.93 2.01 -4.25
N GLN A 9 -4.26 1.22 -3.40
CA GLN A 9 -3.73 1.69 -2.11
C GLN A 9 -2.47 2.58 -2.22
N PHE A 10 -2.48 3.64 -3.01
CA PHE A 10 -1.35 4.56 -3.18
C PHE A 10 -1.79 6.02 -3.27
N GLY A 11 -0.83 6.95 -3.25
CA GLY A 11 -1.08 8.34 -3.68
C GLY A 11 -1.83 9.28 -2.72
N PHE A 12 -1.93 8.95 -1.43
CA PHE A 12 -2.80 9.65 -0.46
C PHE A 12 -2.23 10.93 0.18
N TRP A 13 -1.51 11.76 -0.56
CA TRP A 13 -0.91 12.99 0.00
C TRP A 13 -0.70 14.05 -1.08
N THR A 14 -0.58 15.31 -0.67
CA THR A 14 -0.34 16.46 -1.55
C THR A 14 1.07 17.02 -1.33
N ALA A 15 1.75 17.39 -2.41
CA ALA A 15 2.99 18.18 -2.37
C ALA A 15 2.74 19.62 -2.84
N VAL A 16 3.51 20.55 -2.28
CA VAL A 16 3.59 21.95 -2.73
C VAL A 16 5.06 22.33 -2.77
N ASN A 17 5.51 23.00 -3.83
CA ASN A 17 6.91 23.43 -3.99
C ASN A 17 7.92 22.31 -3.75
N ASN A 18 7.68 21.13 -4.35
CA ASN A 18 8.53 19.95 -4.23
C ASN A 18 8.71 19.42 -2.79
N GLN A 19 7.75 19.67 -1.90
CA GLN A 19 7.75 19.18 -0.52
C GLN A 19 6.40 18.58 -0.15
N TYR A 20 6.41 17.51 0.64
CA TYR A 20 5.20 16.95 1.22
C TYR A 20 4.49 18.00 2.07
N ARG A 21 3.18 18.18 1.86
CA ARG A 21 2.38 19.16 2.61
C ARG A 21 1.46 18.50 3.63
N HIS A 22 0.52 17.67 3.19
CA HIS A 22 -0.45 17.01 4.05
C HIS A 22 -0.97 15.73 3.42
N PRO A 23 -1.45 14.77 4.23
CA PRO A 23 -2.15 13.59 3.72
C PRO A 23 -3.55 13.97 3.20
N LEU A 24 -4.16 13.06 2.45
CA LEU A 24 -5.59 13.05 2.15
C LEU A 24 -6.35 12.79 3.46
N ILE A 25 -7.17 13.75 3.89
CA ILE A 25 -8.19 13.60 4.92
C ILE A 25 -9.45 14.27 4.39
N ALA A 26 -10.55 13.53 4.30
CA ALA A 26 -11.81 14.03 3.74
C ALA A 26 -13.03 13.31 4.34
N PRO A 27 -14.21 13.94 4.37
CA PRO A 27 -15.43 13.32 4.87
C PRO A 27 -15.99 12.28 3.90
N ILE A 28 -16.31 11.10 4.41
CA ILE A 28 -16.97 10.01 3.69
C ILE A 28 -17.88 9.24 4.65
N ASN A 29 -19.12 8.99 4.25
CA ASN A 29 -20.16 8.41 5.10
C ASN A 29 -20.31 9.15 6.44
N GLY A 30 -20.23 10.49 6.42
CA GLY A 30 -20.42 11.35 7.59
C GLY A 30 -19.23 11.41 8.56
N ALA A 31 -18.08 10.79 8.25
CA ALA A 31 -16.90 10.79 9.11
C ALA A 31 -15.61 11.17 8.34
N PRO A 32 -14.66 11.89 8.99
CA PRO A 32 -13.37 12.16 8.38
C PRO A 32 -12.54 10.87 8.28
N CYS A 33 -12.17 10.50 7.07
CA CYS A 33 -11.28 9.35 6.82
C CYS A 33 -9.96 9.82 6.21
N LYS A 34 -8.88 9.11 6.56
CA LYS A 34 -7.52 9.41 6.10
C LYS A 34 -7.04 8.36 5.10
N GLY A 35 -6.45 8.81 4.00
CA GLY A 35 -5.73 7.99 3.01
C GLY A 35 -6.43 6.69 2.62
N SER A 36 -5.79 5.53 2.86
CA SER A 36 -6.35 4.23 2.46
C SER A 36 -7.68 3.90 3.15
N SER A 37 -7.96 4.45 4.35
CA SER A 37 -9.27 4.30 4.98
C SER A 37 -10.36 5.07 4.21
N TYR A 38 -10.04 6.26 3.69
CA TYR A 38 -10.96 7.01 2.82
C TYR A 38 -11.27 6.21 1.55
N LEU A 39 -10.22 5.71 0.90
CA LEU A 39 -10.37 4.85 -0.29
C LEU A 39 -11.22 3.62 -0.03
N PHE A 40 -10.99 2.92 1.08
CA PHE A 40 -11.75 1.72 1.40
C PHE A 40 -13.25 2.04 1.53
N GLN A 41 -13.59 3.17 2.17
CA GLN A 41 -14.98 3.62 2.32
C GLN A 41 -15.61 4.00 0.98
N THR A 42 -14.89 4.70 0.08
CA THR A 42 -15.43 5.05 -1.24
C THR A 42 -15.70 3.81 -2.08
N TYR A 43 -14.80 2.82 -2.04
CA TYR A 43 -14.97 1.55 -2.74
C TYR A 43 -16.12 0.72 -2.18
N LEU A 44 -16.27 0.69 -0.86
CA LEU A 44 -17.39 -0.02 -0.22
C LEU A 44 -18.73 0.62 -0.57
N ARG A 45 -18.81 1.95 -0.52
CA ARG A 45 -20.00 2.71 -0.93
C ARG A 45 -20.39 2.41 -2.38
N ALA A 46 -19.42 2.38 -3.30
CA ALA A 46 -19.68 2.02 -4.70
C ALA A 46 -20.20 0.58 -4.85
N LEU A 47 -19.60 -0.39 -4.15
CA LEU A 47 -20.03 -1.79 -4.18
C LEU A 47 -21.47 -1.98 -3.66
N GLN A 48 -21.85 -1.22 -2.62
CA GLN A 48 -23.20 -1.27 -2.06
C GLN A 48 -24.26 -0.78 -3.05
N ASN A 49 -23.90 0.15 -3.94
CA ASN A 49 -24.81 0.71 -4.93
C ASN A 49 -24.85 -0.12 -6.23
N ASP A 50 -23.71 -0.64 -6.67
CA ASP A 50 -23.56 -1.48 -7.86
C ASP A 50 -22.59 -2.63 -7.59
N PRO A 51 -23.08 -3.87 -7.34
CA PRO A 51 -22.25 -5.04 -7.09
C PRO A 51 -21.23 -5.35 -8.20
N ASP A 52 -21.51 -4.92 -9.43
CA ASP A 52 -20.70 -5.19 -10.62
C ASP A 52 -19.72 -4.06 -10.96
N CYS A 53 -19.68 -2.97 -10.17
CA CYS A 53 -18.88 -1.77 -10.46
C CYS A 53 -17.36 -2.02 -10.58
N PHE A 54 -16.89 -3.17 -10.09
CA PHE A 54 -15.49 -3.58 -10.10
C PHE A 54 -15.18 -4.78 -11.01
N THR A 55 -16.08 -5.13 -11.93
CA THR A 55 -15.77 -6.14 -12.96
C THR A 55 -14.63 -5.66 -13.87
N PRO A 56 -13.84 -6.57 -14.49
CA PRO A 56 -12.77 -6.19 -15.41
C PRO A 56 -13.24 -5.25 -16.53
N SER A 57 -14.41 -5.51 -17.11
CA SER A 57 -15.01 -4.67 -18.17
C SER A 57 -15.32 -3.25 -17.70
N ARG A 58 -15.92 -3.10 -16.51
CA ARG A 58 -16.19 -1.79 -15.90
C ARG A 58 -14.89 -1.03 -15.61
N GLN A 59 -13.86 -1.73 -15.13
CA GLN A 59 -12.56 -1.11 -14.86
C GLN A 59 -11.86 -0.65 -16.15
N ALA A 60 -11.87 -1.47 -17.21
CA ALA A 60 -11.27 -1.13 -18.50
C ALA A 60 -11.93 0.08 -19.20
N SER A 61 -13.24 0.21 -19.04
CA SER A 61 -14.07 1.25 -19.63
C SER A 61 -14.23 2.51 -18.77
N LEU A 62 -13.70 2.50 -17.54
CA LEU A 62 -13.84 3.59 -16.58
C LEU A 62 -13.34 4.92 -17.16
N THR A 63 -14.18 5.95 -17.12
CA THR A 63 -13.77 7.31 -17.51
C THR A 63 -13.11 8.02 -16.34
N ARG A 64 -12.40 9.11 -16.64
CA ARG A 64 -11.82 9.97 -15.60
C ARG A 64 -12.92 10.59 -14.72
N ALA A 65 -14.07 10.93 -15.31
CA ALA A 65 -15.22 11.46 -14.59
C ALA A 65 -15.80 10.42 -13.62
N ASP A 66 -15.86 9.14 -14.02
CA ASP A 66 -16.30 8.06 -13.13
C ASP A 66 -15.35 7.91 -11.94
N MET A 67 -14.03 7.98 -12.19
CA MET A 67 -13.03 7.91 -11.11
C MET A 67 -13.13 9.12 -10.16
N LEU A 68 -13.40 10.32 -10.70
CA LEU A 68 -13.64 11.51 -9.90
C LEU A 68 -14.90 11.37 -9.04
N ALA A 69 -15.99 10.88 -9.62
CA ALA A 69 -17.24 10.62 -8.91
C ALA A 69 -17.05 9.57 -7.80
N LEU A 70 -16.27 8.52 -8.05
CA LEU A 70 -15.95 7.50 -7.05
C LEU A 70 -15.26 8.10 -5.82
N TYR A 71 -14.29 9.00 -6.02
CA TYR A 71 -13.52 9.61 -4.94
C TYR A 71 -14.11 10.91 -4.38
N ARG A 72 -15.25 11.38 -4.89
CA ARG A 72 -15.93 12.58 -4.41
C ARG A 72 -16.27 12.45 -2.92
N ALA A 73 -15.85 13.42 -2.13
CA ALA A 73 -16.17 13.50 -0.71
C ALA A 73 -17.61 13.94 -0.47
N ASP A 74 -18.14 13.71 0.73
CA ASP A 74 -19.52 14.04 1.09
C ASP A 74 -19.79 15.55 1.06
N ASP A 75 -18.75 16.37 1.26
CA ASP A 75 -18.80 17.83 1.16
C ASP A 75 -18.70 18.35 -0.28
N GLY A 76 -18.65 17.45 -1.26
CA GLY A 76 -18.52 17.77 -2.68
C GLY A 76 -17.10 18.09 -3.13
N SER A 77 -16.10 18.02 -2.25
CA SER A 77 -14.69 18.26 -2.61
C SER A 77 -14.07 17.07 -3.38
N ASP A 78 -12.96 17.35 -4.06
CA ASP A 78 -12.17 16.38 -4.85
C ASP A 78 -10.83 16.08 -4.14
N PRO A 79 -10.83 15.20 -3.12
CA PRO A 79 -9.69 15.09 -2.21
C PRO A 79 -8.54 14.25 -2.74
N MET A 80 -8.73 13.48 -3.83
CA MET A 80 -7.75 12.50 -4.30
C MET A 80 -6.58 13.17 -5.05
N PRO A 81 -5.35 13.23 -4.47
CA PRO A 81 -4.25 13.98 -5.08
C PRO A 81 -3.68 13.34 -6.35
N ALA A 82 -3.83 12.03 -6.50
CA ALA A 82 -3.28 11.24 -7.61
C ALA A 82 -4.37 10.70 -8.55
N LEU A 83 -5.48 11.44 -8.71
CA LEU A 83 -6.68 10.98 -9.43
C LEU A 83 -6.36 10.33 -10.79
N ASP A 84 -5.51 10.96 -11.60
CA ASP A 84 -5.18 10.47 -12.94
C ASP A 84 -4.43 9.15 -12.90
N LEU A 85 -3.55 8.95 -11.92
CA LEU A 85 -2.85 7.67 -11.72
C LEU A 85 -3.83 6.58 -11.27
N HIS A 86 -4.76 6.88 -10.37
CA HIS A 86 -5.79 5.91 -9.97
C HIS A 86 -6.64 5.48 -11.17
N TRP A 87 -7.07 6.45 -11.97
CA TRP A 87 -7.83 6.22 -13.20
C TRP A 87 -7.07 5.35 -14.20
N GLN A 88 -5.80 5.66 -14.47
CA GLN A 88 -4.94 4.87 -15.36
C GLN A 88 -4.78 3.43 -14.85
N MET A 89 -4.45 3.26 -13.57
CA MET A 89 -4.27 1.93 -12.95
C MET A 89 -5.55 1.08 -12.99
N ALA A 90 -6.73 1.68 -12.78
CA ALA A 90 -8.00 0.96 -12.92
C ALA A 90 -8.18 0.40 -14.33
N ARG A 91 -7.89 1.22 -15.35
CA ARG A 91 -8.05 0.81 -16.75
C ARG A 91 -7.05 -0.25 -17.17
N GLU A 92 -5.80 -0.10 -16.77
CA GLU A 92 -4.75 -1.09 -17.04
C GLU A 92 -5.08 -2.44 -16.40
N TYR A 93 -5.49 -2.44 -15.13
CA TYR A 93 -5.99 -3.63 -14.45
C TYR A 93 -7.13 -4.32 -15.23
N GLY A 94 -8.16 -3.55 -15.60
CA GLY A 94 -9.32 -4.09 -16.32
C GLY A 94 -8.96 -4.67 -17.70
N ARG A 95 -8.11 -3.95 -18.45
CA ARG A 95 -7.65 -4.37 -19.78
C ARG A 95 -6.80 -5.63 -19.71
N ASP A 96 -5.84 -5.69 -18.80
CA ASP A 96 -4.97 -6.86 -18.66
C ASP A 96 -5.79 -8.10 -18.31
N LEU A 97 -6.74 -8.00 -17.38
CA LEU A 97 -7.63 -9.11 -17.06
C LEU A 97 -8.49 -9.55 -18.26
N GLN A 98 -9.00 -8.61 -19.06
CA GLN A 98 -9.74 -8.94 -20.28
C GLN A 98 -8.85 -9.65 -21.31
N THR A 99 -7.64 -9.14 -21.56
CA THR A 99 -6.67 -9.71 -22.49
C THR A 99 -6.24 -11.11 -22.06
N LEU A 100 -6.02 -11.31 -20.76
CA LEU A 100 -5.65 -12.61 -20.19
C LEU A 100 -6.85 -13.55 -20.03
N GLN A 101 -8.08 -13.09 -20.30
CA GLN A 101 -9.33 -13.82 -20.08
C GLN A 101 -9.47 -14.30 -18.62
N LEU A 102 -9.00 -13.48 -17.67
CA LEU A 102 -9.02 -13.77 -16.25
C LEU A 102 -10.08 -12.97 -15.51
N THR A 103 -10.59 -13.55 -14.43
CA THR A 103 -11.36 -12.87 -13.39
C THR A 103 -10.65 -13.06 -12.05
N PRO A 104 -10.87 -12.18 -11.05
CA PRO A 104 -10.33 -12.40 -9.70
C PRO A 104 -10.64 -13.80 -9.14
N GLN A 105 -11.84 -14.32 -9.41
CA GLN A 105 -12.27 -15.66 -9.01
C GLN A 105 -11.46 -16.74 -9.73
N ALA A 106 -11.25 -16.62 -11.05
CA ALA A 106 -10.43 -17.56 -11.81
C ALA A 106 -8.97 -17.57 -11.33
N ILE A 107 -8.40 -16.40 -11.01
CA ILE A 107 -7.05 -16.29 -10.44
C ILE A 107 -6.95 -17.05 -9.10
N ILE A 108 -7.92 -16.84 -8.21
CA ILE A 108 -7.97 -17.54 -6.92
C ILE A 108 -8.11 -19.05 -7.13
N GLN A 109 -9.00 -19.48 -8.03
CA GLN A 109 -9.22 -20.89 -8.32
C GLN A 109 -7.96 -21.57 -8.85
N GLN A 110 -7.31 -20.99 -9.87
CA GLN A 110 -6.06 -21.50 -10.43
C GLN A 110 -4.96 -21.60 -9.37
N ALA A 111 -4.83 -20.58 -8.51
CA ALA A 111 -3.88 -20.62 -7.41
C ALA A 111 -4.17 -21.77 -6.44
N ARG A 112 -5.43 -21.95 -6.01
CA ARG A 112 -5.84 -23.01 -5.08
C ARG A 112 -5.62 -24.42 -5.62
N GLU A 113 -5.76 -24.61 -6.93
CA GLU A 113 -5.58 -25.90 -7.61
C GLU A 113 -4.10 -26.24 -7.84
N SER A 114 -3.18 -25.31 -7.59
CA SER A 114 -1.73 -25.51 -7.78
C SER A 114 -1.04 -26.10 -6.55
N GLU A 115 0.12 -26.73 -6.74
CA GLU A 115 0.96 -27.24 -5.65
C GLU A 115 1.52 -26.14 -4.74
N ARG A 116 1.61 -24.91 -5.25
CA ARG A 116 2.15 -23.73 -4.56
C ARG A 116 1.22 -22.53 -4.72
N PRO A 117 0.10 -22.48 -3.96
CA PRO A 117 -0.94 -21.48 -4.15
C PRO A 117 -0.47 -20.03 -4.10
N LEU A 118 0.36 -19.66 -3.13
CA LEU A 118 0.86 -18.28 -3.03
C LEU A 118 1.77 -17.95 -4.22
N GLN A 119 2.70 -18.84 -4.56
CA GLN A 119 3.62 -18.63 -5.68
C GLN A 119 2.85 -18.45 -7.00
N THR A 120 1.90 -19.34 -7.30
CA THR A 120 1.05 -19.27 -8.50
C THR A 120 0.25 -17.97 -8.53
N PHE A 121 -0.35 -17.59 -7.41
CA PHE A 121 -1.09 -16.33 -7.28
C PHE A 121 -0.22 -15.11 -7.61
N LEU A 122 0.98 -15.03 -7.04
CA LEU A 122 1.91 -13.92 -7.29
C LEU A 122 2.38 -13.89 -8.75
N GLN A 123 2.69 -15.05 -9.33
CA GLN A 123 3.09 -15.16 -10.74
C GLN A 123 2.01 -14.69 -11.70
N ILE A 124 0.74 -14.99 -11.42
CA ILE A 124 -0.37 -14.48 -12.23
C ILE A 124 -0.44 -12.94 -12.12
N LEU A 125 -0.30 -12.40 -10.91
CA LEU A 125 -0.35 -10.95 -10.68
C LEU A 125 0.84 -10.18 -11.29
N ASP A 126 1.97 -10.83 -11.57
CA ASP A 126 3.09 -10.23 -12.32
C ASP A 126 2.71 -9.84 -13.76
N HIS A 127 1.53 -10.21 -14.23
CA HIS A 127 1.00 -9.86 -15.55
C HIS A 127 -0.19 -8.89 -15.50
N VAL A 128 -0.61 -8.44 -14.31
CA VAL A 128 -1.83 -7.63 -14.13
C VAL A 128 -1.47 -6.21 -13.71
N GLY A 129 -1.99 -5.23 -14.46
CA GLY A 129 -1.84 -3.80 -14.19
C GLY A 129 -2.24 -3.41 -12.77
N GLY A 130 -1.43 -2.56 -12.15
CA GLY A 130 -1.54 -2.20 -10.74
C GLY A 130 -0.93 -3.23 -9.78
N TYR A 131 -0.43 -4.36 -10.26
CA TYR A 131 0.33 -5.35 -9.46
C TYR A 131 1.72 -5.63 -10.03
N LYS A 132 1.82 -5.70 -11.36
CA LYS A 132 3.04 -6.08 -12.09
C LYS A 132 4.18 -5.07 -12.00
N GLU A 133 3.90 -3.83 -11.59
CA GLU A 133 4.89 -2.75 -11.69
C GLU A 133 5.89 -2.73 -10.52
N ASP A 134 5.54 -3.29 -9.37
CA ASP A 134 6.36 -3.22 -8.17
C ASP A 134 7.30 -4.44 -8.05
N PRO A 135 8.63 -4.26 -8.14
CA PRO A 135 9.58 -5.37 -8.02
C PRO A 135 9.55 -6.06 -6.65
N LEU A 136 9.09 -5.39 -5.59
CA LEU A 136 8.92 -5.99 -4.26
C LEU A 136 7.53 -6.59 -4.06
N ARG A 137 6.65 -6.52 -5.07
CA ARG A 137 5.29 -7.08 -5.07
C ARG A 137 4.46 -6.64 -3.86
N LYS A 138 4.65 -5.43 -3.33
CA LYS A 138 4.00 -4.97 -2.09
C LYS A 138 2.48 -5.16 -2.14
N LYS A 139 1.84 -4.74 -3.24
CA LYS A 139 0.37 -4.82 -3.37
C LYS A 139 -0.12 -6.25 -3.60
N SER A 140 0.63 -7.07 -4.33
CA SER A 140 0.31 -8.50 -4.53
C SER A 140 0.44 -9.28 -3.24
N SER A 141 1.52 -9.05 -2.47
CA SER A 141 1.74 -9.64 -1.14
C SER A 141 0.67 -9.19 -0.15
N LEU A 142 0.32 -7.90 -0.12
CA LEU A 142 -0.76 -7.38 0.72
C LEU A 142 -2.11 -8.02 0.35
N LEU A 143 -2.42 -8.14 -0.94
CA LEU A 143 -3.65 -8.80 -1.37
C LEU A 143 -3.68 -10.27 -0.96
N ALA A 144 -2.57 -10.98 -1.10
CA ALA A 144 -2.45 -12.37 -0.68
C ALA A 144 -2.72 -12.52 0.83
N VAL A 145 -2.12 -11.66 1.67
CA VAL A 145 -2.39 -11.63 3.12
C VAL A 145 -3.87 -11.34 3.41
N ILE A 146 -4.46 -10.33 2.75
CA ILE A 146 -5.87 -10.00 2.92
C ILE A 146 -6.74 -11.23 2.64
N LEU A 147 -6.54 -11.90 1.49
CA LEU A 147 -7.33 -13.06 1.08
C LEU A 147 -7.09 -14.29 1.97
N ASN A 148 -5.88 -14.47 2.47
CA ASN A 148 -5.51 -15.56 3.38
C ASN A 148 -6.07 -15.36 4.79
N GLN A 149 -6.10 -14.14 5.31
CA GLN A 149 -6.57 -13.86 6.68
C GLN A 149 -8.09 -13.69 6.80
N ARG A 150 -8.83 -13.88 5.70
CA ARG A 150 -10.28 -13.93 5.69
C ARG A 150 -10.81 -15.18 6.41
N PRO A 151 -11.94 -15.12 7.13
CA PRO A 151 -12.62 -16.31 7.64
C PRO A 151 -12.92 -17.33 6.53
N GLU A 152 -13.22 -16.83 5.32
CA GLU A 152 -13.50 -17.65 4.14
C GLU A 152 -12.27 -18.37 3.56
N GLN A 153 -11.04 -17.97 3.98
CA GLN A 153 -9.77 -18.54 3.52
C GLN A 153 -9.71 -18.63 1.98
N PHE A 154 -9.95 -17.50 1.30
CA PHE A 154 -10.02 -17.47 -0.16
C PHE A 154 -8.73 -17.97 -0.81
N LEU A 155 -7.58 -17.62 -0.25
CA LEU A 155 -6.26 -18.06 -0.70
C LEU A 155 -5.48 -18.69 0.48
N PRO A 156 -5.61 -20.00 0.73
CA PRO A 156 -4.75 -20.69 1.69
C PRO A 156 -3.31 -20.73 1.14
N PHE A 157 -2.32 -20.56 2.00
CA PHE A 157 -0.91 -20.71 1.63
C PHE A 157 -0.46 -22.16 1.84
N GLY A 158 0.45 -22.64 1.00
CA GLY A 158 1.12 -23.92 1.21
C GLY A 158 2.00 -23.92 2.47
N PRO A 159 2.37 -25.10 3.00
CA PRO A 159 3.05 -25.23 4.30
C PRO A 159 4.41 -24.53 4.39
N ASN A 160 5.07 -24.28 3.25
CA ASN A 160 6.37 -23.61 3.17
C ASN A 160 6.30 -22.28 2.39
N GLU A 161 5.10 -21.75 2.17
CA GLU A 161 4.91 -20.50 1.47
C GLU A 161 4.74 -19.34 2.46
N GLN A 162 5.44 -18.25 2.21
CA GLN A 162 5.34 -17.03 3.00
C GLN A 162 5.40 -15.82 2.08
N VAL A 163 4.68 -14.76 2.45
CA VAL A 163 4.78 -13.49 1.74
C VAL A 163 6.09 -12.78 2.09
N ALA A 164 6.63 -12.08 1.10
CA ALA A 164 7.74 -11.15 1.32
C ALA A 164 7.28 -9.94 2.16
N PRO A 165 8.22 -9.18 2.76
CA PRO A 165 7.93 -7.92 3.42
C PRO A 165 7.05 -6.95 2.60
N ILE A 166 6.01 -6.42 3.23
CA ILE A 166 5.09 -5.44 2.64
C ILE A 166 5.64 -4.04 2.95
N ILE A 167 6.52 -3.52 2.09
CA ILE A 167 7.18 -2.22 2.33
C ILE A 167 6.35 -1.06 1.75
N ASP A 168 5.56 -0.43 2.62
CA ASP A 168 4.91 0.86 2.38
C ASP A 168 5.75 2.03 2.93
N TYR A 169 5.32 3.27 2.63
CA TYR A 169 6.03 4.46 3.11
C TYR A 169 5.93 4.66 4.64
N HIS A 170 4.92 4.09 5.30
CA HIS A 170 4.83 4.13 6.76
C HIS A 170 5.88 3.24 7.42
N LEU A 171 6.16 2.08 6.84
CA LEU A 171 7.17 1.15 7.30
C LEU A 171 8.57 1.68 7.03
N MET A 172 8.79 2.32 5.87
CA MET A 172 10.04 3.05 5.61
C MET A 172 10.29 4.14 6.67
N ARG A 173 9.28 4.97 6.98
CA ARG A 173 9.39 5.96 8.06
C ARG A 173 9.69 5.29 9.40
N SER A 174 9.02 4.18 9.72
CA SER A 174 9.28 3.44 10.95
C SER A 174 10.74 2.99 11.02
N CYS A 175 11.26 2.34 9.97
CA CYS A 175 12.64 1.86 9.92
C CYS A 175 13.66 2.98 10.09
N LEU A 176 13.46 4.12 9.42
CA LEU A 176 14.30 5.31 9.55
C LEU A 176 14.30 5.85 10.99
N ARG A 177 13.11 6.02 11.58
CA ARG A 177 12.96 6.65 12.90
C ARG A 177 13.44 5.76 14.05
N THR A 178 13.23 4.45 13.93
CA THR A 178 13.65 3.49 14.95
C THR A 178 15.13 3.15 14.85
N GLY A 179 15.80 3.50 13.76
CA GLY A 179 17.21 3.15 13.53
C GLY A 179 17.40 1.71 13.06
N LEU A 180 16.37 1.09 12.47
CA LEU A 180 16.53 -0.19 11.78
C LEU A 180 17.34 -0.03 10.49
N ILE A 181 17.38 1.18 9.93
CA ILE A 181 18.24 1.54 8.81
C ILE A 181 18.92 2.89 9.07
N ASP A 182 20.13 3.03 8.56
CA ASP A 182 20.93 4.26 8.60
C ASP A 182 21.01 4.91 7.22
N VAL A 183 20.91 6.24 7.18
CA VAL A 183 21.14 7.03 5.97
C VAL A 183 22.51 7.67 6.08
N LEU A 184 23.47 7.10 5.36
CA LEU A 184 24.88 7.54 5.40
C LEU A 184 25.16 8.73 4.47
N ASP A 185 24.36 8.90 3.42
CA ASP A 185 24.45 10.06 2.54
C ASP A 185 23.74 11.26 3.18
N ASP A 186 24.52 12.29 3.53
CA ASP A 186 24.01 13.49 4.20
C ASP A 186 22.98 14.25 3.35
N THR A 187 23.14 14.23 2.02
CA THR A 187 22.22 14.91 1.10
C THR A 187 20.84 14.27 1.15
N LEU A 188 20.76 12.94 1.04
CA LEU A 188 19.53 12.17 1.17
C LEU A 188 18.92 12.35 2.56
N ARG A 189 19.75 12.31 3.61
CA ARG A 189 19.29 12.53 4.98
C ARG A 189 18.59 13.89 5.13
N GLN A 190 19.19 14.95 4.60
CA GLN A 190 18.62 16.29 4.61
C GLN A 190 17.30 16.36 3.82
N LYS A 191 17.24 15.76 2.63
CA LYS A 191 16.01 15.69 1.83
C LYS A 191 14.87 14.99 2.58
N LEU A 192 15.16 13.86 3.22
CA LEU A 192 14.20 13.10 4.02
C LEU A 192 13.69 13.93 5.22
N ALA A 193 14.59 14.57 5.97
CA ALA A 193 14.21 15.43 7.08
C ALA A 193 13.36 16.64 6.64
N ALA A 194 13.70 17.23 5.50
CA ALA A 194 12.98 18.35 4.90
C ALA A 194 11.71 17.93 4.13
N ARG A 195 11.38 16.63 4.09
CA ARG A 195 10.21 16.06 3.39
C ARG A 195 10.17 16.46 1.90
N GLN A 196 11.33 16.59 1.29
CA GLN A 196 11.46 16.96 -0.11
C GLN A 196 11.09 15.78 -1.00
N VAL A 197 10.49 16.06 -2.15
CA VAL A 197 10.32 15.05 -3.19
C VAL A 197 11.70 14.58 -3.65
N ILE A 198 11.90 13.27 -3.65
CA ILE A 198 13.18 12.64 -4.01
C ILE A 198 13.05 11.82 -5.31
N PRO A 199 14.15 11.61 -6.05
CA PRO A 199 14.12 10.77 -7.25
C PRO A 199 13.87 9.29 -6.90
N PRO A 200 13.38 8.47 -7.86
CA PRO A 200 13.15 7.04 -7.66
C PRO A 200 14.36 6.24 -7.16
N ALA A 201 15.58 6.63 -7.54
CA ALA A 201 16.79 5.95 -7.09
C ALA A 201 17.04 6.13 -5.57
N ASP A 202 16.88 7.36 -5.08
CA ASP A 202 17.02 7.69 -3.64
C ASP A 202 15.94 6.94 -2.83
N GLU A 203 14.72 6.88 -3.36
CA GLU A 203 13.62 6.13 -2.76
C GLU A 203 13.89 4.64 -2.70
N TRP A 204 14.38 4.06 -3.80
CA TRP A 204 14.67 2.64 -3.91
C TRP A 204 15.72 2.19 -2.87
N VAL A 205 16.76 2.99 -2.66
CA VAL A 205 17.81 2.68 -1.67
C VAL A 205 17.19 2.58 -0.26
N VAL A 206 16.30 3.51 0.11
CA VAL A 206 15.61 3.47 1.41
C VAL A 206 14.64 2.28 1.48
N ARG A 207 13.86 2.06 0.42
CA ARG A 207 12.84 1.02 0.37
C ARG A 207 13.44 -0.38 0.45
N TYR A 208 14.52 -0.62 -0.29
CA TYR A 208 15.22 -1.91 -0.28
C TYR A 208 15.97 -2.16 1.03
N ALA A 209 16.59 -1.13 1.62
CA ALA A 209 17.17 -1.26 2.95
C ALA A 209 16.11 -1.61 4.01
N ALA A 210 14.92 -0.97 3.94
CA ALA A 210 13.80 -1.31 4.81
C ALA A 210 13.30 -2.75 4.58
N TYR A 211 13.24 -3.20 3.33
CA TYR A 211 12.93 -4.60 2.98
C TYR A 211 13.86 -5.57 3.70
N GLN A 212 15.18 -5.40 3.55
CA GLN A 212 16.18 -6.27 4.16
C GLN A 212 16.15 -6.22 5.69
N ALA A 213 15.93 -5.04 6.27
CA ALA A 213 15.82 -4.89 7.72
C ALA A 213 14.60 -5.66 8.27
N ILE A 214 13.47 -5.62 7.57
CA ILE A 214 12.24 -6.31 8.00
C ILE A 214 12.34 -7.82 7.81
N GLU A 215 13.01 -8.31 6.76
CA GLU A 215 13.35 -9.74 6.66
C GLU A 215 14.17 -10.21 7.87
N GLN A 216 15.18 -9.42 8.27
CA GLN A 216 15.98 -9.74 9.46
C GLN A 216 15.15 -9.70 10.75
N VAL A 217 14.26 -8.72 10.91
CA VAL A 217 13.35 -8.68 12.08
C VAL A 217 12.47 -9.92 12.14
N ALA A 218 11.90 -10.36 11.01
CA ALA A 218 11.10 -11.58 10.96
C ALA A 218 11.93 -12.82 11.34
N ALA A 219 13.12 -12.97 10.75
CA ALA A 219 14.02 -14.07 11.02
C ALA A 219 14.48 -14.12 12.50
N LEU A 220 14.93 -12.99 13.05
CA LEU A 220 15.45 -12.91 14.42
C LEU A 220 14.35 -13.05 15.48
N SER A 221 13.13 -12.60 15.20
CA SER A 221 12.01 -12.71 16.13
C SER A 221 11.30 -14.07 16.09
N GLY A 222 11.54 -14.88 15.05
CA GLY A 222 10.81 -16.12 14.79
C GLY A 222 9.31 -15.92 14.53
N LYS A 223 8.89 -14.68 14.18
CA LYS A 223 7.50 -14.36 13.88
C LYS A 223 7.24 -14.40 12.37
N SER A 224 6.02 -14.74 11.99
CA SER A 224 5.60 -14.68 10.58
C SER A 224 5.61 -13.24 10.06
N MET A 225 5.81 -13.07 8.75
CA MET A 225 5.81 -11.75 8.12
C MET A 225 4.51 -10.97 8.38
N GLY A 226 3.35 -11.65 8.39
CA GLY A 226 2.07 -11.01 8.71
C GLY A 226 1.99 -10.48 10.15
N ALA A 227 2.63 -11.15 11.12
CA ALA A 227 2.70 -10.66 12.50
C ALA A 227 3.63 -9.44 12.62
N VAL A 228 4.76 -9.45 11.91
CA VAL A 228 5.69 -8.32 11.84
C VAL A 228 5.03 -7.10 11.19
N ASP A 229 4.38 -7.29 10.05
CA ASP A 229 3.61 -6.24 9.36
C ASP A 229 2.56 -5.62 10.28
N TRP A 230 1.72 -6.45 10.92
CA TRP A 230 0.69 -5.98 11.83
C TRP A 230 1.28 -5.19 13.02
N PHE A 231 2.41 -5.63 13.57
CA PHE A 231 3.09 -4.92 14.66
C PHE A 231 3.51 -3.49 14.24
N PHE A 232 4.24 -3.34 13.14
CA PHE A 232 4.67 -2.02 12.67
C PHE A 232 3.52 -1.15 12.17
N PHE A 233 2.53 -1.75 11.51
CA PHE A 233 1.32 -1.06 11.06
C PHE A 233 0.54 -0.42 12.22
N ASN A 234 0.51 -1.08 13.38
CA ASN A 234 -0.11 -0.52 14.58
C ASN A 234 0.79 0.50 15.30
N ALA A 235 2.11 0.32 15.28
CA ALA A 235 3.07 1.24 15.88
C ALA A 235 2.96 2.67 15.29
N ARG A 236 2.64 2.80 13.99
CA ARG A 236 2.48 4.11 13.32
C ARG A 236 1.43 5.03 13.95
N ARG A 237 0.45 4.50 14.70
CA ARG A 237 -0.55 5.31 15.43
C ARG A 237 0.06 6.16 16.56
N ARG A 238 1.26 5.77 17.01
CA ARG A 238 2.05 6.47 18.03
C ARG A 238 3.22 7.23 17.42
N CYS A 239 3.61 6.91 16.20
CA CYS A 239 4.60 7.63 15.40
C CYS A 239 3.99 8.20 14.11
N PRO A 240 3.05 9.17 14.23
CA PRO A 240 2.38 9.75 13.08
C PRO A 240 3.33 10.62 12.23
N GLU A 241 2.87 10.96 11.04
CA GLU A 241 3.66 11.68 10.04
C GLU A 241 3.58 13.20 10.20
N MET A 242 2.47 13.72 10.72
CA MET A 242 2.19 15.17 10.79
C MET A 242 2.21 15.77 12.20
N SER A 243 2.33 14.95 13.24
CA SER A 243 2.36 15.41 14.63
C SER A 243 3.48 14.70 15.39
N ASP A 244 3.77 15.20 16.59
CA ASP A 244 4.83 14.63 17.41
C ASP A 244 4.53 13.17 17.79
N PRO A 245 5.54 12.29 17.71
CA PRO A 245 5.43 10.91 18.19
C PRO A 245 5.21 10.83 19.71
N ARG A 246 4.26 9.98 20.12
CA ARG A 246 4.04 9.57 21.51
C ARG A 246 4.95 8.39 21.86
N CYS A 247 6.25 8.67 21.97
CA CYS A 247 7.30 7.66 22.12
C CYS A 247 7.12 6.78 23.36
N GLU A 248 6.84 7.37 24.51
CA GLU A 248 6.61 6.68 25.79
C GLU A 248 5.46 5.65 25.77
N GLN A 249 4.57 5.73 24.78
CA GLN A 249 3.44 4.81 24.59
C GLN A 249 3.72 3.75 23.51
N CYS A 250 4.89 3.80 22.88
CA CYS A 250 5.29 2.96 21.75
C CYS A 250 5.98 1.68 22.23
N PRO A 251 5.58 0.49 21.78
CA PRO A 251 6.24 -0.75 22.17
C PRO A 251 7.68 -0.87 21.66
N ILE A 252 8.07 -0.05 20.68
CA ILE A 252 9.43 -0.03 20.11
C ILE A 252 10.35 0.89 20.91
N ASP A 253 9.81 1.73 21.81
CA ASP A 253 10.54 2.79 22.51
C ASP A 253 11.88 2.35 23.14
N PRO A 254 11.98 1.20 23.84
CA PRO A 254 13.22 0.79 24.48
C PRO A 254 14.39 0.53 23.52
N ALA A 255 14.11 0.30 22.24
CA ALA A 255 15.11 0.02 21.20
C ALA A 255 15.12 1.07 20.08
N CYS A 256 14.32 2.13 20.21
CA CYS A 256 14.16 3.14 19.17
C CYS A 256 15.32 4.15 19.22
N ALA A 257 15.87 4.50 18.06
CA ALA A 257 16.86 5.58 17.95
C ALA A 257 16.25 7.00 18.00
N HIS A 258 14.93 7.12 18.08
CA HIS A 258 14.16 8.36 18.18
C HIS A 258 14.51 9.45 17.14
N ARG A 259 14.83 9.06 15.90
CA ARG A 259 15.16 10.00 14.81
C ARG A 259 13.91 10.67 14.24
N LYS A 260 13.15 11.38 15.09
CA LYS A 260 11.81 11.94 14.82
C LYS A 260 11.81 12.87 13.60
N GLU A 261 12.94 13.49 13.29
CA GLU A 261 13.14 14.36 12.14
C GLU A 261 13.03 13.62 10.80
N LEU A 262 13.43 12.34 10.74
CA LEU A 262 13.40 11.58 9.50
C LEU A 262 11.97 11.27 9.08
N PHE A 263 11.67 11.56 7.81
CA PHE A 263 10.39 11.30 7.17
C PHE A 263 10.50 10.14 6.20
N GLN A 264 9.36 9.60 5.75
CA GLN A 264 9.37 8.68 4.61
C GLN A 264 9.94 9.35 3.35
N PRO A 265 10.47 8.57 2.40
CA PRO A 265 10.60 9.01 1.04
C PRO A 265 9.32 9.67 0.51
N VAL A 266 9.46 10.84 -0.11
CA VAL A 266 8.36 11.54 -0.76
C VAL A 266 8.52 11.32 -2.26
N LEU A 267 7.84 10.31 -2.78
CA LEU A 267 7.82 9.99 -4.21
C LEU A 267 6.39 9.68 -4.64
N ARG A 268 5.96 10.24 -5.77
CA ARG A 268 4.70 9.83 -6.40
C ARG A 268 4.94 8.54 -7.16
N THR A 269 4.45 7.43 -6.64
CA THR A 269 4.49 6.12 -7.29
C THR A 269 3.17 5.38 -7.10
N THR A 270 2.92 4.39 -7.95
CA THR A 270 1.79 3.46 -7.85
C THR A 270 2.14 2.25 -6.98
N PHE A 271 3.36 2.13 -6.46
CA PHE A 271 3.87 0.91 -5.77
C PHE A 271 3.63 0.88 -4.26
N TYR A 272 3.18 2.00 -3.67
CA TYR A 272 3.00 2.14 -2.23
C TYR A 272 1.76 1.50 -1.65
#